data_AF-A0A3M0ZM39-F1
#
_entry.id   AF-A0A3M0ZM39-F1
#
_cell.length_a   1.000
_cell.length_b   1.000
_cell.length_c   1.000
_cell.angle_alpha   90.00
_cell.angle_beta   90.00
_cell.angle_gamma   90.00
#
_symmetry.space_group_name_H-M   'P 1'
#
loop_
_entity.id
_entity.type
_entity.pdbx_description
1 polymer ?
#
loop_
_entity_poly.entity_id
_entity_poly.type
_entity_poly.pdbx_seq_one_letter_code
_entity_poly.pdbx_strand_id
1 'polypeptide(L)'
;MNGIHIALVSLCLFIAAEGCGGSSSTQDDSRLDKQVMRALDRAEKALKSFRKRDKSLESLAKNEVEKLFKIEYKVAEVRSQDIGDINHALAQLGAKRWNCFYVERSGASYRLFCKRKSRSYLRYLA
;
A
#
# COMPACT_ATOMS: atom_id res chain seq x y z
N MET A 1 -26.04 -4.30 -6.82
CA MET A 1 -25.25 -5.49 -7.20
C MET A 1 -26.05 -6.36 -8.18
N ASN A 2 -26.52 -5.80 -9.30
CA ASN A 2 -27.54 -6.44 -10.14
C ASN A 2 -27.07 -6.70 -11.58
N GLY A 3 -25.90 -6.19 -11.98
CA GLY A 3 -25.40 -6.32 -13.36
C GLY A 3 -24.80 -7.69 -13.69
N ILE A 4 -24.31 -8.43 -12.68
CA ILE A 4 -23.63 -9.72 -12.90
C ILE A 4 -24.62 -10.84 -13.22
N HIS A 5 -25.83 -10.80 -12.62
CA HIS A 5 -26.87 -11.78 -12.92
C HIS A 5 -27.44 -11.63 -14.34
N ILE A 6 -27.50 -10.41 -14.88
CA ILE A 6 -28.00 -10.15 -16.23
C ILE A 6 -27.03 -10.70 -17.29
N ALA A 7 -25.72 -10.56 -17.07
CA ALA A 7 -24.70 -11.07 -17.99
C ALA A 7 -24.66 -12.61 -18.05
N LEU A 8 -24.86 -13.28 -16.90
CA LEU A 8 -24.87 -14.75 -16.83
C LEU A 8 -26.12 -15.36 -17.48
N VAL A 9 -27.28 -14.73 -17.32
CA VAL A 9 -28.53 -15.20 -17.95
C VAL A 9 -28.49 -14.99 -19.47
N SER A 10 -27.88 -13.89 -19.95
CA SER A 10 -27.71 -13.65 -21.39
C SER A 10 -26.73 -14.62 -22.07
N LEU A 11 -25.73 -15.13 -21.34
CA LEU A 11 -24.76 -16.10 -21.88
C LEU A 11 -25.38 -17.50 -22.03
N CYS A 12 -26.28 -17.89 -21.12
CA CYS A 12 -26.97 -19.18 -21.21
C CYS A 12 -28.00 -19.22 -22.35
N LEU A 13 -28.62 -18.09 -22.71
CA LEU A 13 -29.60 -18.02 -23.80
C LEU A 13 -28.96 -18.14 -25.20
N PHE A 14 -27.68 -17.75 -25.36
CA PHE A 14 -26.98 -17.90 -26.63
C PHE A 14 -26.60 -19.36 -26.94
N ILE A 15 -26.28 -20.15 -25.91
CA ILE A 15 -25.85 -21.55 -26.09
C ILE A 15 -27.04 -22.45 -26.47
N ALA A 16 -28.26 -22.10 -26.08
CA ALA A 16 -29.45 -22.90 -26.37
C ALA A 16 -29.98 -22.73 -27.81
N ALA A 17 -29.60 -21.67 -28.53
CA ALA A 17 -30.16 -21.34 -29.84
C ALA A 17 -29.47 -22.05 -31.03
N GLU A 18 -28.28 -22.62 -30.85
CA GLU A 18 -27.51 -23.28 -31.92
C GLU A 18 -27.56 -24.82 -31.84
N GLY A 19 -28.28 -25.37 -30.85
CA GLY A 19 -28.40 -26.81 -30.63
C GLY A 19 -29.45 -27.51 -31.48
N CYS A 20 -29.40 -27.41 -32.82
CA CYS A 20 -30.07 -28.36 -33.73
C CYS A 20 -29.59 -28.16 -35.19
N GLY A 21 -28.47 -28.77 -35.57
CA GLY A 21 -28.02 -28.85 -36.95
C GLY A 21 -26.79 -29.76 -37.07
N GLY A 22 -26.95 -30.88 -37.77
CA GLY A 22 -26.02 -32.01 -37.73
C GLY A 22 -24.72 -31.87 -38.56
N SER A 23 -23.82 -32.81 -38.24
CA SER A 23 -22.73 -33.38 -39.04
C SER A 23 -21.56 -32.47 -39.47
N SER A 24 -20.48 -32.46 -38.66
CA SER A 24 -19.05 -32.53 -39.09
C SER A 24 -18.09 -32.27 -37.90
N SER A 25 -18.25 -33.02 -36.80
CA SER A 25 -17.78 -32.63 -35.46
C SER A 25 -16.39 -33.16 -35.07
N THR A 26 -15.34 -32.82 -35.81
CA THR A 26 -13.96 -33.01 -35.29
C THR A 26 -13.05 -31.81 -35.52
N GLN A 27 -13.36 -30.95 -36.50
CA GLN A 27 -12.54 -29.76 -36.77
C GLN A 27 -12.98 -28.53 -35.97
N ASP A 28 -14.28 -28.36 -35.71
CA ASP A 28 -14.83 -27.23 -34.95
C ASP A 28 -14.57 -27.33 -33.44
N ASP A 29 -14.63 -28.53 -32.86
CA ASP A 29 -14.32 -28.76 -31.44
C ASP A 29 -12.89 -28.31 -31.11
N SER A 30 -11.93 -28.56 -32.02
CA SER A 30 -10.53 -28.15 -31.85
C SER A 30 -10.31 -26.63 -31.88
N ARG A 31 -11.22 -25.88 -32.52
CA ARG A 31 -11.18 -24.41 -32.56
C ARG A 31 -11.82 -23.83 -31.32
N LEU A 32 -12.93 -24.41 -30.87
CA LEU A 32 -13.62 -24.02 -29.66
C LEU A 32 -12.73 -24.23 -28.43
N ASP A 33 -12.07 -25.39 -28.33
CA ASP A 33 -11.11 -25.70 -27.26
C ASP A 33 -9.95 -24.70 -27.21
N LYS A 34 -9.42 -24.31 -28.38
CA LYS A 34 -8.36 -23.29 -28.45
C LYS A 34 -8.84 -21.92 -27.98
N GLN A 35 -10.11 -21.56 -28.23
CA GLN A 35 -10.67 -20.29 -27.77
C GLN A 35 -10.90 -20.30 -26.25
N VAL A 36 -11.44 -21.40 -25.70
CA VAL A 36 -11.65 -21.59 -24.26
C VAL A 36 -10.32 -21.55 -23.51
N MET A 37 -9.30 -22.25 -23.99
CA MET A 37 -7.98 -22.25 -23.34
C MET A 37 -7.31 -20.87 -23.39
N ARG A 38 -7.49 -20.10 -24.48
CA ARG A 38 -7.00 -18.71 -24.55
C ARG A 38 -7.75 -17.79 -23.59
N ALA A 39 -9.05 -17.99 -23.39
CA ALA A 39 -9.84 -17.22 -22.45
C ALA A 39 -9.42 -17.51 -20.99
N LEU A 40 -9.21 -18.80 -20.66
CA LEU A 40 -8.71 -19.22 -19.35
C LEU A 40 -7.30 -18.68 -19.06
N ASP A 41 -6.38 -18.75 -20.02
CA ASP A 41 -5.02 -18.21 -19.87
C ASP A 41 -5.03 -16.67 -19.68
N ARG A 42 -5.91 -15.95 -20.38
CA ARG A 42 -6.10 -14.51 -20.15
C ARG A 42 -6.66 -14.21 -18.75
N ALA A 43 -7.65 -14.97 -18.31
CA ALA A 43 -8.23 -14.83 -16.97
C ALA A 43 -7.19 -15.13 -15.87
N GLU A 44 -6.40 -16.19 -16.04
CA GLU A 44 -5.33 -16.55 -15.11
C GLU A 44 -4.25 -15.46 -15.04
N LYS A 45 -3.83 -14.91 -16.18
CA LYS A 45 -2.88 -13.79 -16.24
C LYS A 45 -3.43 -12.53 -15.56
N ALA A 46 -4.71 -12.21 -15.79
CA ALA A 46 -5.38 -11.11 -15.11
C ALA A 46 -5.38 -11.32 -13.58
N LEU A 47 -5.82 -12.48 -13.10
CA LEU A 47 -5.84 -12.84 -11.67
C LEU A 47 -4.44 -12.80 -11.04
N LYS A 48 -3.41 -13.31 -11.73
CA LYS A 48 -2.02 -13.21 -11.28
C LYS A 48 -1.56 -11.76 -11.16
N SER A 49 -1.97 -10.88 -12.07
CA SER A 49 -1.62 -9.45 -12.01
C SER A 49 -2.31 -8.71 -10.87
N PHE A 50 -3.57 -9.06 -10.55
CA PHE A 50 -4.28 -8.53 -9.38
C PHE A 50 -3.64 -9.01 -8.08
N ARG A 51 -3.38 -10.31 -7.94
CA ARG A 51 -2.74 -10.90 -6.77
C ARG A 51 -1.34 -10.34 -6.49
N LYS A 52 -0.57 -10.00 -7.55
CA LYS A 52 0.73 -9.31 -7.40
C LYS A 52 0.57 -7.88 -6.89
N ARG A 53 -0.45 -7.14 -7.34
CA ARG A 53 -0.79 -5.81 -6.83
C ARG A 53 -1.17 -5.86 -5.35
N ASP A 54 -1.98 -6.84 -4.95
CA ASP A 54 -2.41 -6.99 -3.56
C ASP A 54 -1.24 -7.28 -2.62
N LYS A 55 -0.32 -8.17 -3.00
CA LYS A 55 0.90 -8.42 -2.21
C LYS A 55 1.80 -7.18 -2.10
N SER A 56 1.87 -6.36 -3.15
CA SER A 56 2.62 -5.11 -3.11
C SER A 56 1.97 -4.09 -2.16
N LEU A 57 0.64 -4.00 -2.14
CA LEU A 57 -0.08 -3.11 -1.23
C LEU A 57 0.00 -3.61 0.21
N GLU A 58 -0.11 -4.91 0.44
CA GLU A 58 0.01 -5.54 1.75
C GLU A 58 1.40 -5.28 2.37
N SER A 59 2.47 -5.45 1.58
CA SER A 59 3.83 -5.16 2.04
C SER A 59 4.06 -3.67 2.31
N LEU A 60 3.51 -2.77 1.49
CA LEU A 60 3.56 -1.33 1.74
C LEU A 60 2.79 -0.96 3.03
N ALA A 61 1.57 -1.49 3.19
CA ALA A 61 0.76 -1.27 4.38
C ALA A 61 1.46 -1.78 5.64
N LYS A 62 2.04 -2.99 5.59
CA LYS A 62 2.81 -3.56 6.70
C LYS A 62 4.00 -2.68 7.09
N ASN A 63 4.81 -2.25 6.11
CA ASN A 63 5.95 -1.37 6.35
C ASN A 63 5.52 -0.03 6.98
N GLU A 64 4.38 0.52 6.56
CA GLU A 64 3.88 1.76 7.11
C GLU A 64 3.25 1.61 8.50
N VAL A 65 2.66 0.45 8.81
CA VAL A 65 2.17 0.11 10.16
C VAL A 65 3.33 -0.05 11.13
N GLU A 66 4.41 -0.71 10.71
CA GLU A 66 5.64 -0.84 11.52
C GLU A 66 6.21 0.54 11.92
N LYS A 67 6.15 1.53 11.02
CA LYS A 67 6.57 2.91 11.31
C LYS A 67 5.74 3.60 12.40
N LEU A 68 4.47 3.22 12.60
CA LEU A 68 3.60 3.83 13.62
C LEU A 68 4.11 3.59 15.05
N PHE A 69 4.76 2.45 15.27
CA PHE A 69 5.27 2.04 16.58
C PHE A 69 6.74 2.39 16.78
N LYS A 70 7.43 2.84 15.72
CA LYS A 70 8.85 3.22 15.80
C LYS A 70 9.00 4.62 16.38
N ILE A 71 9.70 4.69 17.51
CA ILE A 71 10.15 5.95 18.12
C ILE A 71 11.60 6.18 17.70
N GLU A 72 11.85 7.36 17.13
CA GLU A 72 13.19 7.85 16.81
C GLU A 72 13.70 8.70 17.97
N TYR A 73 14.98 8.55 18.31
CA TYR A 73 15.65 9.32 19.35
C TYR A 73 16.78 10.15 18.74
N LYS A 74 17.02 11.33 19.31
CA LYS A 74 18.12 12.21 18.95
C LYS A 74 18.62 12.95 20.17
N VAL A 75 19.93 13.15 20.25
CA VAL A 75 20.56 14.12 21.15
C VAL A 75 21.04 15.29 20.31
N ALA A 76 20.71 16.51 20.72
CA ALA A 76 21.21 17.75 20.12
C ALA A 76 22.00 18.54 21.15
N GLU A 77 23.14 19.08 20.76
CA GLU A 77 23.98 19.91 21.63
C GLU A 77 23.87 21.38 21.22
N VAL A 78 23.64 22.26 22.19
CA VAL A 78 23.60 23.71 22.01
C VAL A 78 24.68 24.31 22.90
N ARG A 79 25.68 24.94 22.29
CA ARG A 79 26.78 25.62 23.01
C ARG A 79 26.49 27.10 23.12
N SER A 80 25.54 27.44 23.98
CA SER A 80 25.23 28.82 24.32
C SER A 80 24.74 28.90 25.76
N GLN A 81 25.06 30.01 26.42
CA GLN A 81 24.46 30.38 27.71
C GLN A 81 23.28 31.33 27.53
N ASP A 82 23.09 31.87 26.33
CA ASP A 82 21.94 32.71 26.03
C ASP A 82 20.67 31.86 25.91
N ILE A 83 19.62 32.30 26.59
CA ILE A 83 18.31 31.66 26.58
C ILE A 83 17.66 31.81 25.19
N GLY A 84 17.93 32.90 24.48
CA GLY A 84 17.45 33.13 23.11
C GLY A 84 17.88 32.02 22.15
N ASP A 85 19.18 31.70 22.16
CA ASP A 85 19.75 30.62 21.34
C ASP A 85 19.16 29.25 21.67
N ILE A 86 18.96 28.95 22.95
CA ILE A 86 18.35 27.69 23.39
C ILE A 86 16.90 27.58 22.91
N ASN A 87 16.12 28.65 23.07
CA ASN A 87 14.74 28.71 22.61
C ASN A 87 14.63 28.56 21.09
N HIS A 88 15.54 29.21 20.35
CA HIS A 88 15.60 29.08 18.90
C HIS A 88 15.94 27.63 18.49
N ALA A 89 16.90 26.97 19.15
CA ALA A 89 17.22 25.57 18.89
C ALA A 89 16.03 24.63 19.19
N LEU A 90 15.32 24.85 20.29
CA LEU A 90 14.10 24.11 20.63
C LEU A 90 13.00 24.33 19.59
N ALA A 91 12.81 25.56 19.13
CA ALA A 91 11.84 25.88 18.08
C ALA A 91 12.15 25.14 16.77
N GLN A 92 13.42 25.09 16.35
CA GLN A 92 13.84 24.34 15.16
C GLN A 92 13.61 22.83 15.31
N LEU A 93 13.84 22.28 16.51
CA LEU A 93 13.57 20.87 16.81
C LEU A 93 12.06 20.59 16.76
N GLY A 94 11.25 21.48 17.35
CA GLY A 94 9.79 21.41 17.32
C GLY A 94 9.22 21.47 15.91
N ALA A 95 9.73 22.35 15.04
CA ALA A 95 9.34 22.42 13.63
C ALA A 95 9.61 21.09 12.88
N LYS A 96 10.64 20.36 13.30
CA LYS A 96 10.99 19.02 12.80
C LYS A 96 10.26 17.88 13.54
N ARG A 97 9.26 18.21 14.37
CA ARG A 97 8.44 17.33 15.19
C ARG A 97 9.21 16.55 16.25
N TRP A 98 10.37 17.03 16.67
CA TRP A 98 11.08 16.48 17.81
C TRP A 98 10.46 17.01 19.10
N ASN A 99 10.14 16.11 20.01
CA ASN A 99 9.70 16.44 21.36
C ASN A 99 10.88 16.17 22.32
N CYS A 100 11.43 17.23 22.88
CA CYS A 100 12.54 17.14 23.83
C CYS A 100 12.00 16.93 25.25
N PHE A 101 12.37 15.81 25.85
CA PHE A 101 11.81 15.35 27.14
C PHE A 101 12.82 15.43 28.28
N TYR A 102 14.09 15.64 27.98
CA TYR A 102 15.13 15.81 28.97
C TYR A 102 16.18 16.80 28.47
N VAL A 103 16.66 17.64 29.37
CA VAL A 103 17.69 18.65 29.11
C VAL A 103 18.75 18.51 30.18
N GLU A 104 19.98 18.32 29.75
CA GLU A 104 21.14 18.25 30.63
C GLU A 104 22.04 19.45 30.36
N ARG A 105 22.44 20.17 31.41
CA ARG A 105 23.41 21.25 31.31
C ARG A 105 24.79 20.75 31.69
N SER A 106 25.78 21.00 30.83
CA SER A 106 27.18 20.70 31.10
C SER A 106 28.01 21.97 30.85
N GLY A 107 28.25 22.73 31.92
CA GLY A 107 28.96 24.01 31.84
C GLY A 107 28.26 25.03 30.92
N ALA A 108 28.88 25.33 29.78
CA ALA A 108 28.41 26.27 28.77
C ALA A 108 27.63 25.60 27.61
N SER A 109 27.30 24.31 27.73
CA SER A 109 26.49 23.60 26.74
C SER A 109 25.26 22.94 27.35
N TYR A 110 24.25 22.77 26.51
CA TYR A 110 23.03 22.05 26.79
C TYR A 110 22.91 20.86 25.86
N ARG A 111 22.62 19.69 26.42
CA ARG A 111 22.24 18.48 25.68
C ARG A 111 20.74 18.29 25.78
N LEU A 112 20.08 18.31 24.63
CA LEU A 112 18.65 18.15 24.46
C LEU A 112 18.38 16.72 23.99
N PHE A 113 17.68 15.94 24.80
CA PHE A 113 17.29 14.57 24.48
C PHE A 113 15.86 14.60 23.97
N CYS A 114 15.69 14.21 22.72
CA CYS A 114 14.43 14.35 22.02
C CYS A 114 13.99 13.04 21.38
N LYS A 115 12.67 12.86 21.30
CA LYS A 115 12.02 11.73 20.65
C LYS A 115 10.98 12.20 19.66
N ARG A 116 10.72 11.40 18.63
CA ARG A 116 9.58 11.61 17.73
C ARG A 116 9.03 10.29 17.21
N LYS A 117 7.76 10.27 16.84
CA LYS A 117 7.19 9.17 16.05
C LYS A 117 7.73 9.25 14.63
N SER A 118 8.05 8.10 14.03
CA SER A 118 8.44 8.06 12.62
C SER A 118 7.29 8.56 11.74
N ARG A 119 7.61 9.13 10.58
CA ARG A 119 6.60 9.55 9.61
C ARG A 119 6.01 8.31 8.95
N SER A 120 4.71 8.11 9.15
CA SER A 120 3.90 7.15 8.40
C SER A 120 3.00 7.90 7.43
N TYR A 121 2.86 7.36 6.23
CA TYR A 121 2.00 7.87 5.16
C TYR A 121 0.64 7.16 5.12
N LEU A 122 0.31 6.30 6.11
CA LEU A 122 -0.99 5.60 6.18
C LEU A 122 -2.19 6.54 6.15
N ARG A 123 -2.04 7.81 6.55
CA ARG A 123 -3.12 8.79 6.48
C ARG A 123 -3.61 9.04 5.04
N TYR A 124 -2.85 8.67 4.01
CA TYR A 124 -3.20 8.84 2.59
C TYR A 124 -3.69 7.55 1.92
N LEU A 125 -3.82 6.44 2.66
CA LEU A 125 -4.31 5.15 2.14
C LEU A 125 -5.73 4.83 2.61
N ALA A 126 -6.40 5.76 3.31
CA ALA A 126 -7.78 5.65 3.78
C ALA A 126 -8.75 6.36 2.83
#